data_AF-A0A931GCK0-F1
#
_entry.id   AF-A0A931GCK0-F1
#
_cell.length_a   1.000
_cell.length_b   1.000
_cell.length_c   1.000
_cell.angle_alpha   90.00
_cell.angle_beta   90.00
_cell.angle_gamma   90.00
#
_symmetry.space_group_name_H-M   'P 1'
#
loop_
_entity.id
_entity.type
_entity.pdbx_description
1 polymer ?
#
loop_
_entity_poly.entity_id
_entity_poly.type
_entity_poly.pdbx_seq_one_letter_code
_entity_poly.pdbx_strand_id
1 'polypeptide(L)'
;MSARQTFSDEFKADAVDLVISSGRPIATVASELGVSVTALRRWIRYHNEGHPDASMKSDQPVEAAKYKALETRLREVERENEFLKKVSTFFAKEQR
;
A
#
# COMPACT_ATOMS: atom_id res chain seq x y z
N MET A 1 1.19 -25.85 -21.94
CA MET A 1 0.40 -26.14 -20.73
C MET A 1 1.19 -25.62 -19.55
N SER A 2 0.69 -24.62 -18.81
CA SER A 2 1.42 -24.09 -17.64
C SER A 2 1.23 -25.05 -16.48
N ALA A 3 2.32 -25.66 -16.02
CA ALA A 3 2.31 -26.55 -14.86
C ALA A 3 1.86 -25.73 -13.63
N ARG A 4 0.84 -26.21 -12.93
CA ARG A 4 0.38 -25.58 -11.69
C ARG A 4 1.48 -25.78 -10.65
N GLN A 5 2.24 -24.73 -10.38
CA GLN A 5 3.23 -24.71 -9.30
C GLN A 5 2.52 -25.07 -7.98
N THR A 6 2.90 -26.19 -7.39
CA THR A 6 2.41 -26.63 -6.08
C THR A 6 3.39 -26.16 -5.02
N PHE A 7 2.93 -25.31 -4.11
CA PHE A 7 3.71 -24.83 -2.97
C PHE A 7 3.35 -25.64 -1.73
N SER A 8 4.35 -25.94 -0.89
CA SER A 8 4.15 -26.56 0.42
C SER A 8 3.35 -25.65 1.35
N ASP A 9 2.67 -26.22 2.34
CA ASP A 9 1.87 -25.43 3.27
C ASP A 9 2.76 -24.55 4.19
N GLU A 10 3.95 -25.04 4.55
CA GLU A 10 4.98 -24.26 5.25
C GLU A 10 5.38 -23.01 4.45
N PHE A 11 5.65 -23.16 3.15
CA PHE A 11 6.01 -22.03 2.29
C PHE A 11 4.88 -21.00 2.19
N LYS A 12 3.63 -21.44 2.18
CA LYS A 12 2.48 -20.53 2.16
C LYS A 12 2.36 -19.76 3.48
N ALA A 13 2.59 -20.43 4.62
CA ALA A 13 2.58 -19.80 5.92
C ALA A 13 3.69 -18.75 6.04
N ASP A 14 4.93 -19.12 5.71
CA ASP A 14 6.08 -18.19 5.73
C ASP A 14 5.86 -16.98 4.81
N ALA A 15 5.28 -17.19 3.63
CA ALA A 15 4.98 -16.10 2.70
C ALA A 15 3.90 -15.15 3.25
N VAL A 16 2.90 -15.67 3.96
CA VAL A 16 1.87 -14.86 4.63
C VAL A 16 2.48 -14.09 5.80
N ASP A 17 3.24 -14.75 6.66
CA ASP A 17 3.91 -14.14 7.81
C ASP A 17 4.89 -13.05 7.40
N LEU A 18 5.60 -13.24 6.29
CA LEU A 18 6.48 -12.21 5.72
C LEU A 18 5.71 -10.95 5.33
N VAL A 19 4.53 -11.09 4.72
CA VAL A 19 3.68 -9.95 4.36
C VAL A 19 3.17 -9.24 5.62
N ILE A 20 2.71 -10.01 6.62
CA ILE A 20 2.14 -9.49 7.86
C ILE A 20 3.21 -8.77 8.69
N SER A 21 4.36 -9.40 8.89
CA SER A 21 5.46 -8.86 9.72
C SER A 21 6.18 -7.68 9.07
N SER A 22 6.39 -7.71 7.74
CA SER A 22 7.12 -6.65 7.04
C SER A 22 6.27 -5.45 6.65
N GLY A 23 4.93 -5.59 6.61
CA GLY A 23 4.01 -4.53 6.17
C GLY A 23 4.19 -4.10 4.71
N ARG A 24 4.96 -4.87 3.92
CA ARG A 24 5.28 -4.55 2.53
C ARG A 24 4.10 -4.86 1.59
N PRO A 25 4.00 -4.18 0.43
CA PRO A 25 2.95 -4.48 -0.54
C PRO A 25 2.98 -5.92 -1.02
N ILE A 26 1.81 -6.57 -1.08
CA ILE A 26 1.65 -7.97 -1.51
C ILE A 26 2.30 -8.21 -2.89
N ALA A 27 2.21 -7.25 -3.80
CA ALA A 27 2.78 -7.35 -5.14
C ALA A 27 4.32 -7.45 -5.13
N THR A 28 4.97 -6.71 -4.23
CA THR A 28 6.43 -6.72 -4.08
C THR A 28 6.88 -8.07 -3.53
N VAL A 29 6.24 -8.54 -2.45
CA VAL A 29 6.57 -9.83 -1.83
C VAL A 29 6.31 -11.00 -2.78
N ALA A 30 5.23 -10.95 -3.55
CA ALA A 30 4.92 -11.96 -4.55
C ALA A 30 6.00 -12.04 -5.64
N SER A 31 6.49 -10.89 -6.12
CA SER A 31 7.56 -10.83 -7.11
C SER A 31 8.91 -11.34 -6.57
N GLU A 32 9.24 -11.02 -5.32
CA GLU A 32 10.45 -11.50 -4.64
C GLU A 32 10.44 -13.04 -4.46
N LEU A 33 9.29 -13.59 -4.09
CA LEU A 33 9.11 -15.03 -3.87
C LEU A 33 8.84 -15.82 -5.16
N GLY A 34 8.73 -15.16 -6.32
CA GLY A 34 8.41 -15.80 -7.59
C GLY A 34 7.01 -16.41 -7.64
N VAL A 35 6.07 -15.91 -6.83
CA VAL A 35 4.68 -16.39 -6.76
C VAL A 35 3.71 -15.40 -7.39
N SER A 36 2.58 -15.92 -7.87
CA SER A 36 1.53 -15.02 -8.38
C SER A 36 0.90 -14.21 -7.23
N VAL A 37 0.69 -12.91 -7.44
CA VAL A 37 0.02 -12.00 -6.50
C VAL A 37 -1.35 -12.57 -6.07
N THR A 38 -2.08 -13.16 -7.00
CA THR A 38 -3.40 -13.77 -6.76
C THR A 38 -3.33 -14.99 -5.84
N ALA A 39 -2.29 -15.81 -5.95
CA ALA A 39 -2.09 -16.95 -5.05
C ALA A 39 -1.75 -16.48 -3.62
N LEU A 40 -0.85 -15.49 -3.49
CA LEU A 40 -0.47 -14.94 -2.19
C LEU A 40 -1.66 -14.29 -1.48
N ARG A 41 -2.48 -13.51 -2.20
CA ARG A 41 -3.76 -12.99 -1.67
C ARG A 41 -4.69 -14.09 -1.16
N ARG A 42 -4.80 -15.19 -1.91
CA ARG A 42 -5.64 -16.33 -1.51
C ARG A 42 -5.11 -17.02 -0.26
N TRP A 43 -3.80 -17.14 -0.09
CA TRP A 43 -3.20 -17.72 1.12
C TRP A 43 -3.42 -16.84 2.36
N ILE A 44 -3.24 -15.52 2.24
CA ILE A 44 -3.54 -14.57 3.32
C ILE A 44 -5.00 -14.68 3.75
N ARG A 45 -5.92 -14.77 2.78
CA ARG A 45 -7.35 -14.94 3.06
C ARG A 45 -7.64 -16.24 3.80
N TYR A 46 -7.10 -17.37 3.35
CA TYR A 46 -7.30 -18.66 4.05
C TYR A 46 -6.70 -18.68 5.45
N HIS A 47 -5.54 -18.04 5.63
CA HIS A 47 -4.91 -17.86 6.93
C HIS A 47 -5.84 -17.08 7.89
N ASN A 48 -6.46 -16.00 7.42
CA ASN A 48 -7.42 -15.22 8.22
C ASN A 48 -8.75 -15.96 8.47
N GLU A 49 -9.22 -16.79 7.54
CA GLU A 49 -10.44 -17.60 7.73
C GLU A 49 -10.25 -18.70 8.80
N GLY A 50 -9.03 -19.22 8.99
CA GLY A 50 -8.67 -20.19 10.04
C GLY A 50 -8.40 -19.58 11.41
N HIS A 51 -8.12 -18.28 11.47
CA HIS A 51 -7.87 -17.52 12.70
C HIS A 51 -8.94 -16.41 12.84
N PRO A 52 -10.10 -16.68 13.45
CA PRO A 52 -11.19 -15.70 13.55
C PRO A 52 -10.82 -14.43 14.34
N ASP A 53 -9.72 -14.45 15.10
CA ASP A 53 -9.16 -13.29 15.80
C ASP A 53 -8.18 -12.48 14.93
N ALA A 54 -7.65 -13.06 13.85
CA ALA A 54 -6.83 -12.39 12.85
C ALA A 54 -7.73 -11.70 11.81
N SER A 55 -8.57 -10.76 12.28
CA SER A 55 -9.23 -9.76 11.44
C SER A 55 -8.19 -8.76 10.89
N MET A 56 -7.17 -9.27 10.20
CA MET A 56 -6.32 -8.43 9.38
C MET A 56 -7.12 -8.16 8.12
N LYS A 57 -7.62 -6.94 8.01
CA LYS A 57 -8.44 -6.38 6.93
C LYS A 57 -7.79 -6.60 5.55
N SER A 58 -7.82 -7.82 5.04
CA SER A 58 -7.21 -8.25 3.78
C SER A 58 -8.17 -8.00 2.62
N ASP A 59 -8.63 -6.76 2.54
CA ASP A 59 -9.16 -6.05 1.37
C ASP A 59 -9.95 -4.87 1.93
N GLN A 60 -9.22 -3.81 2.23
CA GLN A 60 -9.83 -2.50 2.16
C GLN A 60 -9.17 -1.79 0.98
N PRO A 61 -9.89 -1.55 -0.13
CA PRO A 61 -9.52 -0.57 -1.16
C PRO A 61 -9.60 0.87 -0.61
N VAL A 62 -9.19 1.04 0.65
CA VAL A 62 -9.23 2.28 1.42
C VAL A 62 -7.92 3.03 1.28
N GLU A 63 -6.81 2.35 0.96
CA GLU A 63 -5.55 3.05 0.67
C GLU A 63 -5.63 3.82 -0.65
N ALA A 64 -6.19 3.29 -1.75
CA ALA A 64 -6.24 4.04 -3.01
C ALA A 64 -7.07 5.34 -2.93
N ALA A 65 -8.23 5.28 -2.26
CA ALA A 65 -9.10 6.45 -2.08
C ALA A 65 -8.51 7.46 -1.08
N LYS A 66 -7.94 6.98 0.04
CA LYS A 66 -7.26 7.85 1.01
C LYS A 66 -5.99 8.45 0.42
N TYR A 67 -5.21 7.69 -0.34
CA TYR A 67 -4.01 8.16 -1.03
C TYR A 67 -4.34 9.26 -2.03
N LYS A 68 -5.38 9.07 -2.85
CA LYS A 68 -5.87 10.11 -3.76
C LYS A 68 -6.39 11.35 -3.03
N ALA A 69 -7.08 11.18 -1.91
CA ALA A 69 -7.51 12.30 -1.07
C ALA A 69 -6.32 13.03 -0.41
N LEU A 70 -5.29 12.29 -0.02
CA LEU A 70 -4.06 12.83 0.57
C LEU A 70 -3.23 13.59 -0.48
N GLU A 71 -3.09 13.05 -1.69
CA GLU A 71 -2.47 13.73 -2.83
C GLU A 71 -3.20 15.02 -3.21
N THR A 72 -4.53 15.01 -3.17
CA THR A 72 -5.34 16.20 -3.46
C THR A 72 -5.09 17.29 -2.43
N ARG A 73 -5.07 16.93 -1.13
CA ARG A 73 -4.73 17.86 -0.04
C ARG A 73 -3.30 18.38 -0.15
N LEU A 74 -2.33 17.53 -0.52
CA LEU A 74 -0.95 17.96 -0.75
C LEU A 74 -0.87 19.03 -1.83
N ARG A 75 -1.52 18.83 -2.98
CA ARG A 75 -1.56 19.84 -4.06
C ARG A 75 -2.25 21.13 -3.69
N GLU A 76 -3.26 21.08 -2.83
CA GLU A 76 -3.95 22.29 -2.34
C GLU A 76 -3.03 23.09 -1.42
N VAL A 77 -2.40 22.42 -0.44
CA VAL A 77 -1.46 23.05 0.49
C VAL A 77 -0.24 23.62 -0.24
N GLU A 78 0.29 22.91 -1.23
CA GLU A 78 1.40 23.41 -2.07
C GLU A 78 1.01 24.69 -2.84
N ARG A 79 -0.19 24.72 -3.44
CA ARG A 79 -0.70 25.90 -4.15
C ARG A 79 -0.88 27.11 -3.23
N GLU A 80 -1.39 26.90 -2.02
CA GLU A 80 -1.51 27.97 -1.01
C GLU A 80 -0.14 28.49 -0.58
N ASN A 81 0.83 27.58 -0.39
CA ASN A 81 2.20 27.95 -0.03
C ASN A 81 2.88 28.76 -1.14
N GLU A 82 2.71 28.37 -2.40
CA GLU A 82 3.21 29.12 -3.55
C GLU A 82 2.56 30.50 -3.69
N PHE A 83 1.25 30.60 -3.46
CA PHE A 83 0.56 31.88 -3.48
C PHE A 83 1.07 32.80 -2.37
N LEU A 84 1.16 32.30 -1.13
CA LEU A 84 1.70 33.06 0.00
C LEU A 84 3.16 33.50 -0.22
N LYS A 85 4.00 32.67 -0.85
CA LYS A 85 5.36 33.04 -1.25
C LYS A 85 5.39 34.12 -2.33
N LYS A 86 4.50 34.05 -3.33
CA LYS A 86 4.40 35.09 -4.37
C LYS A 86 3.92 36.42 -3.77
N VAL A 87 2.97 36.36 -2.85
CA VAL A 87 2.45 37.53 -2.14
C VAL A 87 3.50 38.13 -1.21
N SER A 88 4.23 37.31 -0.44
CA SER A 88 5.30 37.80 0.44
C SER A 88 6.47 38.41 -0.34
N THR A 89 6.83 37.83 -1.48
CA THR A 89 7.86 38.40 -2.37
C THR A 89 7.40 39.68 -3.08
N PHE A 90 6.11 39.80 -3.39
CA PHE A 90 5.53 41.03 -3.91
C PHE A 90 5.56 42.15 -2.85
N PHE A 91 5.05 41.88 -1.64
CA PHE A 91 5.06 42.86 -0.55
C PHE A 91 6.48 43.23 -0.10
N ALA A 92 7.43 42.29 -0.08
CA ALA A 92 8.82 42.59 0.23
C ALA A 92 9.53 43.46 -0.83
N LYS A 93 9.05 43.44 -2.09
CA LYS A 93 9.53 44.34 -3.15
C LYS A 93 8.90 45.72 -3.10
N GLU A 94 7.68 45.82 -2.56
CA GLU A 94 6.90 47.07 -2.47
C GLU A 94 7.29 47.93 -1.24
N GLN A 95 7.88 47.31 -0.20
CA GLN A 95 8.44 48.01 0.97
C GLN A 95 9.88 48.54 0.78
N ARG A 96 10.39 48.62 -0.46
CA ARG A 96 11.74 49.12 -0.77
C ARG A 96 11.71 50.43 -1.53
#